data_AF-A0A955N3F7-F1
#
_entry.id   AF-A0A955N3F7-F1
#
_cell.length_a   1.000
_cell.length_b   1.000
_cell.length_c   1.000
_cell.angle_alpha   90.00
_cell.angle_beta   90.00
_cell.angle_gamma   90.00
#
_symmetry.space_group_name_H-M   'P 1'
#
loop_
_entity.id
_entity.type
_entity.pdbx_description
1 polymer ?
#
loop_
_entity_poly.entity_id
_entity_poly.type
_entity_poly.pdbx_seq_one_letter_code
_entity_poly.pdbx_strand_id
1 'polypeptide(L)'
;MSESSTPSALWPEAKTYLVNEIQGWLDVHARDALTLPLPDEDWLLEITADGKLVCMAGYDLDDMKSMLSDGTPEDLGTDELAKQAKFYLQQTVSKHRPTLLRQGFTERIEMNDSYVAAHYERPVDFKHLAELHQQIKTCLTWFPNSR
;
A
#
# COMPACT_ATOMS: atom_id res chain seq x y z
N MET A 1 -14.47 2.40 10.42
CA MET A 1 -15.22 1.13 10.50
C MET A 1 -14.58 0.18 9.51
N SER A 2 -13.76 -0.74 9.98
CA SER A 2 -13.10 -1.72 9.10
C SER A 2 -14.17 -2.67 8.59
N GLU A 3 -14.48 -2.61 7.30
CA GLU A 3 -15.26 -3.67 6.66
C GLU A 3 -14.52 -4.97 6.93
N SER A 4 -15.17 -5.87 7.66
CA SER A 4 -14.63 -7.19 7.97
C SER A 4 -14.73 -8.04 6.71
N SER A 5 -13.82 -7.79 5.76
CA SER A 5 -13.73 -8.62 4.57
C SER A 5 -13.47 -10.07 5.00
N THR A 6 -14.30 -11.00 4.54
CA THR A 6 -14.14 -12.41 4.89
C THR A 6 -12.96 -12.98 4.13
N PRO A 7 -11.96 -13.58 4.80
CA PRO A 7 -10.83 -14.20 4.12
C PRO A 7 -11.27 -15.30 3.14
N SER A 8 -10.61 -15.36 1.99
CA SER A 8 -10.80 -16.44 1.03
C SER A 8 -10.31 -17.77 1.59
N ALA A 9 -11.07 -18.85 1.37
CA ALA A 9 -10.65 -20.20 1.75
C ALA A 9 -9.34 -20.65 1.05
N LEU A 10 -9.01 -20.03 -0.09
CA LEU A 10 -7.79 -20.31 -0.86
C LEU A 10 -6.58 -19.49 -0.37
N TRP A 11 -6.77 -18.55 0.56
CA TRP A 11 -5.71 -17.68 1.04
C TRP A 11 -4.51 -18.44 1.63
N PRO A 12 -4.66 -19.47 2.49
CA PRO A 12 -3.50 -20.16 3.05
C PRO A 12 -2.58 -20.77 1.97
N GLU A 13 -3.17 -21.38 0.94
CA GLU A 13 -2.43 -21.95 -0.18
C GLU A 13 -1.76 -20.87 -1.02
N ALA A 14 -2.49 -19.81 -1.38
CA ALA A 14 -1.96 -18.67 -2.12
C ALA A 14 -0.79 -18.01 -1.39
N LYS A 15 -0.94 -17.78 -0.08
CA LYS A 15 0.08 -17.20 0.79
C LYS A 15 1.35 -18.05 0.80
N THR A 16 1.24 -19.36 1.03
CA THR A 16 2.39 -20.27 1.01
C THR A 16 3.10 -20.25 -0.34
N TYR A 17 2.35 -20.28 -1.44
CA TYR A 17 2.93 -20.19 -2.78
C TYR A 17 3.70 -18.88 -2.98
N LEU A 18 3.09 -17.74 -2.68
CA LEU A 18 3.70 -16.42 -2.87
C LEU A 18 4.95 -16.22 -2.02
N VAL A 19 4.96 -16.68 -0.76
CA VAL A 19 6.13 -16.61 0.12
C VAL A 19 7.30 -17.44 -0.40
N ASN A 20 7.03 -18.57 -1.05
CA ASN A 20 8.08 -19.40 -1.63
C ASN A 20 8.63 -18.81 -2.94
N GLU A 21 7.77 -18.22 -3.75
CA GLU A 21 8.11 -17.77 -5.11
C GLU A 21 8.67 -16.33 -5.17
N ILE A 22 8.29 -15.48 -4.22
CA ILE A 22 8.67 -14.07 -4.17
C ILE A 22 9.41 -13.82 -2.86
N GLN A 23 10.57 -13.17 -2.96
CA GLN A 23 11.40 -12.80 -1.82
C GLN A 23 11.10 -11.37 -1.38
N GLY A 24 11.36 -11.05 -0.11
CA GLY A 24 11.26 -9.69 0.42
C GLY A 24 9.94 -9.35 1.12
N TRP A 25 9.03 -10.32 1.28
CA TRP A 25 7.81 -10.13 2.08
C TRP A 25 8.13 -9.68 3.51
N LEU A 26 7.45 -8.64 3.96
CA LEU A 26 7.39 -8.20 5.34
C LEU A 26 6.36 -9.03 6.10
N ASP A 27 6.61 -9.25 7.39
CA ASP A 27 5.74 -9.97 8.32
C ASP A 27 4.97 -11.15 7.70
N VAL A 28 5.73 -12.14 7.21
CA VAL A 28 5.16 -13.36 6.59
C VAL A 28 4.22 -14.14 7.51
N HIS A 29 4.17 -13.82 8.80
CA HIS A 29 3.29 -14.44 9.79
C HIS A 29 1.94 -13.72 9.94
N ALA A 30 1.80 -12.49 9.42
CA ALA A 30 0.55 -11.75 9.38
C ALA A 30 -0.58 -12.58 8.74
N ARG A 31 -1.73 -12.68 9.40
CA ARG A 31 -2.81 -13.58 8.94
C ARG A 31 -3.56 -13.03 7.74
N ASP A 32 -3.70 -11.72 7.67
CA ASP A 32 -4.72 -11.08 6.84
C ASP A 32 -4.15 -10.44 5.57
N ALA A 33 -2.82 -10.32 5.47
CA ALA A 33 -2.15 -9.83 4.28
C ALA A 33 -0.70 -10.33 4.18
N LEU A 34 -0.14 -10.23 2.98
CA LEU A 34 1.30 -10.24 2.73
C LEU A 34 1.71 -8.88 2.18
N THR A 35 2.72 -8.27 2.77
CA THR A 35 3.18 -6.92 2.39
C THR A 35 4.59 -6.98 1.81
N LEU A 36 4.83 -6.26 0.72
CA LEU A 36 6.10 -6.25 -0.02
C LEU A 36 6.50 -4.80 -0.29
N PRO A 37 7.73 -4.36 0.02
CA PRO A 37 8.21 -3.05 -0.40
C PRO A 37 8.28 -2.98 -1.92
N LEU A 38 7.78 -1.89 -2.50
CA LEU A 38 7.98 -1.60 -3.92
C LEU A 38 9.35 -0.92 -4.12
N PRO A 39 9.90 -0.91 -5.35
CA PRO A 39 11.20 -0.27 -5.59
C PRO A 39 11.17 1.26 -5.45
N ASP A 40 9.99 1.88 -5.54
CA ASP A 40 9.78 3.25 -5.06
C ASP A 40 9.48 3.18 -3.55
N GLU A 41 10.36 3.78 -2.74
CA GLU A 41 10.42 3.53 -1.29
C GLU A 41 9.20 4.01 -0.50
N ASP A 42 8.47 4.98 -1.05
CA ASP A 42 7.21 5.47 -0.48
C ASP A 42 6.04 4.50 -0.69
N TRP A 43 6.26 3.39 -1.40
CA TRP A 43 5.20 2.48 -1.82
C TRP A 43 5.36 1.06 -1.28
N LEU A 44 4.21 0.49 -0.89
CA LEU A 44 4.07 -0.90 -0.51
C LEU A 44 3.05 -1.58 -1.43
N LEU A 45 3.25 -2.88 -1.62
CA LEU A 45 2.30 -3.77 -2.26
C LEU A 45 1.78 -4.74 -1.22
N GLU A 46 0.46 -4.87 -1.12
CA GLU A 46 -0.19 -5.86 -0.28
C GLU A 46 -1.03 -6.84 -1.10
N ILE A 47 -0.97 -8.12 -0.73
CA ILE A 47 -1.97 -9.11 -1.11
C ILE A 47 -2.78 -9.43 0.12
N THR A 48 -4.05 -9.07 0.10
CA THR A 48 -4.97 -9.23 1.21
C THR A 48 -5.68 -10.58 1.15
N ALA A 49 -6.04 -11.13 2.31
CA ALA A 49 -6.67 -12.44 2.44
C ALA A 49 -8.06 -12.51 1.79
N ASP A 50 -8.74 -11.39 1.61
CA ASP A 50 -10.01 -11.27 0.90
C ASP A 50 -9.85 -11.18 -0.63
N GLY A 51 -8.63 -11.27 -1.15
CA GLY A 51 -8.38 -11.38 -2.59
C GLY A 51 -8.23 -10.05 -3.30
N LYS A 52 -7.54 -9.08 -2.69
CA LYS A 52 -7.14 -7.84 -3.36
C LYS A 52 -5.62 -7.70 -3.45
N LEU A 53 -5.17 -7.21 -4.60
CA LEU A 53 -3.85 -6.62 -4.78
C LEU A 53 -3.98 -5.11 -4.52
N VAL A 54 -3.19 -4.60 -3.58
CA VAL A 54 -3.24 -3.22 -3.12
C VAL A 54 -1.86 -2.59 -3.31
N CYS A 55 -1.76 -1.51 -4.08
CA CYS A 55 -0.58 -0.64 -4.05
C CYS A 55 -0.91 0.54 -3.16
N MET A 56 -0.10 0.80 -2.16
CA MET A 56 -0.36 1.88 -1.21
C MET A 56 0.86 2.75 -0.96
N ALA A 57 0.59 4.02 -0.74
CA ALA A 57 1.53 4.99 -0.20
C ALA A 57 0.83 5.72 0.95
N GLY A 58 1.57 6.09 1.99
CA GLY A 58 0.98 6.73 3.15
C GLY A 58 2.02 7.33 4.08
N TYR A 59 1.52 8.17 4.97
CA TYR A 59 2.32 8.88 5.95
C TYR A 59 1.69 8.72 7.33
N ASP A 60 2.54 8.33 8.29
CA ASP A 60 2.22 8.43 9.71
C ASP A 60 2.25 9.91 10.12
N LEU A 61 1.22 10.35 10.85
CA LEU A 61 1.08 11.75 11.23
C LEU A 61 2.13 12.16 12.26
N ASP A 62 2.58 11.27 13.16
CA ASP A 62 3.63 11.57 14.13
C ASP A 62 5.00 11.69 13.44
N ASP A 63 5.27 10.87 12.43
CA ASP A 63 6.46 11.00 11.60
C ASP A 63 6.45 12.31 10.79
N MET A 64 5.29 12.65 10.20
CA MET A 64 5.10 13.93 9.50
C MET A 64 5.30 15.12 10.43
N LYS A 65 4.80 15.05 11.66
CA LYS A 65 5.01 16.09 12.67
C LYS A 65 6.50 16.26 12.95
N SER A 66 7.20 15.16 13.18
CA SER A 66 8.65 15.17 13.44
C SER A 66 9.44 15.76 12.26
N MET A 67 9.06 15.41 11.03
CA MET A 67 9.70 15.91 9.80
C MET A 67 9.45 17.40 9.57
N LEU A 68 8.22 17.89 9.80
CA LEU A 68 7.83 19.27 9.52
C LEU A 68 8.27 20.26 10.61
N SER A 69 8.45 19.80 11.84
CA SER A 69 8.79 20.67 12.97
C SER A 69 10.25 21.15 12.97
N ASP A 70 11.18 20.51 12.24
CA ASP A 70 12.61 20.89 12.10
C ASP A 70 13.31 21.34 13.41
N GLY A 71 12.88 20.78 14.56
CA GLY A 71 13.36 21.16 15.89
C GLY A 71 12.81 22.47 16.48
N THR A 72 11.88 23.15 15.79
CA THR A 72 11.17 24.33 16.28
C THR A 72 9.83 23.97 16.96
N PRO A 73 9.48 24.64 18.07
CA PRO A 73 8.34 24.25 18.91
C PRO A 73 6.98 24.74 18.38
N GLU A 74 6.86 25.10 17.09
CA GLU A 74 5.54 25.37 16.51
C GLU A 74 4.80 24.05 16.34
N ASP A 75 4.00 23.72 17.34
CA ASP A 75 2.99 22.66 17.27
C ASP A 75 2.04 23.00 16.12
N LEU A 76 2.25 22.37 14.96
CA LEU A 76 1.22 22.30 13.94
C LEU A 76 -0.01 21.65 14.57
N GLY A 77 -1.13 22.38 14.55
CA GLY A 77 -2.42 21.80 14.95
C GLY A 77 -2.75 20.59 14.08
N THR A 78 -3.54 19.65 14.62
CA THR A 78 -3.89 18.39 13.94
C THR A 78 -4.48 18.61 12.53
N ASP A 79 -5.29 19.65 12.34
CA ASP A 79 -5.87 19.99 11.03
C ASP A 79 -4.81 20.42 10.00
N GLU A 80 -3.79 21.14 10.47
CA GLU A 80 -2.73 21.67 9.61
C GLU A 80 -1.77 20.55 9.23
N LEU A 81 -1.45 19.67 10.18
CA LEU A 81 -0.68 18.45 9.94
C LEU A 81 -1.37 17.53 8.93
N ALA A 82 -2.68 17.29 9.09
CA ALA A 82 -3.46 16.47 8.15
C ALA A 82 -3.48 17.06 6.73
N LYS A 83 -3.58 18.39 6.60
CA LYS A 83 -3.50 19.08 5.29
C LYS A 83 -2.14 18.89 4.64
N GLN A 84 -1.05 19.03 5.40
CA GLN A 84 0.30 18.81 4.88
C GLN A 84 0.49 17.35 4.48
N ALA A 85 0.16 16.39 5.35
CA ALA A 85 0.28 14.96 5.04
C ALA A 85 -0.51 14.59 3.76
N LYS A 86 -1.72 15.13 3.59
CA LYS A 86 -2.50 14.95 2.35
C LYS A 86 -1.84 15.59 1.13
N PHE A 87 -1.23 16.77 1.27
CA PHE A 87 -0.51 17.42 0.18
C PHE A 87 0.71 16.58 -0.26
N TYR A 88 1.52 16.09 0.69
CA TYR A 88 2.63 15.19 0.40
C TYR A 88 2.15 13.91 -0.27
N LEU A 89 1.11 13.26 0.26
CA LEU A 89 0.51 12.07 -0.35
C LEU A 89 0.10 12.31 -1.80
N GLN A 90 -0.51 13.46 -2.11
CA GLN A 90 -0.87 13.82 -3.48
C GLN A 90 0.35 13.92 -4.41
N GLN A 91 1.46 14.47 -3.92
CA GLN A 91 2.71 14.52 -4.70
C GLN A 91 3.24 13.10 -4.95
N THR A 92 3.33 12.28 -3.90
CA THR A 92 3.82 10.89 -3.96
C THR A 92 3.02 10.04 -4.93
N VAL A 93 1.68 10.15 -4.90
CA VAL A 93 0.84 9.33 -5.78
C VAL A 93 0.78 9.82 -7.22
N SER A 94 1.03 11.11 -7.46
CA SER A 94 0.86 11.73 -8.79
C SER A 94 1.65 11.03 -9.90
N LYS A 95 2.85 10.52 -9.58
CA LYS A 95 3.76 9.83 -10.50
C LYS A 95 3.16 8.53 -11.05
N HIS A 96 2.55 7.72 -10.18
CA HIS A 96 2.11 6.35 -10.53
C HIS A 96 0.61 6.22 -10.75
N ARG A 97 -0.18 7.16 -10.22
CA ARG A 97 -1.66 7.19 -10.31
C ARG A 97 -2.19 6.93 -11.73
N PRO A 98 -1.70 7.60 -12.80
CA PRO A 98 -2.23 7.34 -14.16
C PRO A 98 -1.99 5.92 -14.65
N THR A 99 -0.88 5.29 -14.24
CA THR A 99 -0.58 3.90 -14.61
C THR A 99 -1.49 2.95 -13.85
N LEU A 100 -1.64 3.12 -12.53
CA LEU A 100 -2.51 2.26 -11.71
C LEU A 100 -3.97 2.30 -12.18
N LEU A 101 -4.51 3.49 -12.44
CA LEU A 101 -5.88 3.62 -12.94
C LEU A 101 -6.07 2.94 -14.31
N ARG A 102 -5.10 3.06 -15.24
CA ARG A 102 -5.14 2.35 -16.54
C ARG A 102 -5.08 0.84 -16.40
N GLN A 103 -4.45 0.34 -15.33
CA GLN A 103 -4.34 -1.08 -15.02
C GLN A 103 -5.56 -1.64 -14.25
N GLY A 104 -6.61 -0.81 -14.10
CA GLY A 104 -7.89 -1.21 -13.52
C GLY A 104 -7.94 -1.15 -12.00
N PHE A 105 -7.01 -0.44 -11.35
CA PHE A 105 -7.10 -0.18 -9.92
C PHE A 105 -8.13 0.91 -9.62
N THR A 106 -8.81 0.77 -8.48
CA THR A 106 -9.67 1.81 -7.92
C THR A 106 -8.93 2.51 -6.79
N GLU A 107 -8.94 3.85 -6.80
CA GLU A 107 -8.32 4.67 -5.78
C GLU A 107 -9.28 4.88 -4.60
N ARG A 108 -8.76 4.71 -3.38
CA ARG A 108 -9.42 5.04 -2.12
C ARG A 108 -8.42 5.79 -1.24
N ILE A 109 -8.83 6.93 -0.71
CA ILE A 109 -8.03 7.65 0.31
C ILE A 109 -8.58 7.29 1.68
N GLU A 110 -7.69 6.91 2.58
CA GLU A 110 -7.99 6.64 3.97
C GLU A 110 -7.24 7.64 4.86
N MET A 111 -7.93 8.17 5.86
CA MET A 111 -7.38 9.15 6.79
C MET A 111 -8.01 8.95 8.15
N ASN A 112 -7.19 8.90 9.18
CA ASN A 112 -7.59 8.87 10.57
C ASN A 112 -6.59 9.69 11.41
N ASP A 113 -6.72 9.64 12.73
CA ASP A 113 -5.89 10.42 13.65
C ASP A 113 -4.43 9.97 13.71
N SER A 114 -4.08 8.84 13.08
CA SER A 114 -2.74 8.26 13.06
C SER A 114 -2.06 8.36 11.70
N TYR A 115 -2.79 8.24 10.58
CA TYR A 115 -2.18 8.26 9.25
C TYR A 115 -3.09 8.82 8.16
N VAL A 116 -2.46 9.14 7.03
CA VAL A 116 -3.13 9.34 5.74
C VAL A 116 -2.51 8.42 4.70
N ALA A 117 -3.33 7.70 3.94
CA ALA A 117 -2.89 6.74 2.94
C ALA A 117 -3.76 6.75 1.69
N ALA A 118 -3.14 6.48 0.55
CA ALA A 118 -3.82 6.20 -0.71
C ALA A 118 -3.70 4.72 -1.01
N HIS A 119 -4.84 4.07 -1.18
CA HIS A 119 -4.96 2.67 -1.56
C HIS A 119 -5.41 2.59 -3.01
N TYR A 120 -4.63 1.89 -3.82
CA TYR A 120 -5.02 1.49 -5.16
C TYR A 120 -5.32 0.01 -5.11
N GLU A 121 -6.60 -0.34 -5.22
CA GLU A 121 -7.08 -1.71 -5.03
C GLU A 121 -7.57 -2.33 -6.33
N ARG A 122 -7.25 -3.61 -6.53
CA ARG A 122 -7.80 -4.42 -7.61
C ARG A 122 -8.04 -5.86 -7.12
N PRO A 123 -9.19 -6.48 -7.42
CA PRO A 123 -9.41 -7.88 -7.08
C PRO A 123 -8.42 -8.80 -7.81
N VAL A 124 -8.08 -9.91 -7.16
CA VAL A 124 -7.24 -10.99 -7.72
C VAL A 124 -7.90 -12.34 -7.51
N ASP A 125 -7.55 -13.30 -8.36
CA ASP A 125 -8.07 -14.66 -8.28
C ASP A 125 -7.01 -15.63 -7.75
N PHE A 126 -7.24 -16.18 -6.55
CA PHE A 126 -6.38 -17.18 -5.95
C PHE A 126 -6.45 -18.56 -6.62
N LYS A 127 -7.39 -18.79 -7.54
CA LYS A 127 -7.41 -20.03 -8.35
C LYS A 127 -6.30 -20.07 -9.40
N HIS A 128 -5.77 -18.91 -9.78
CA HIS A 128 -4.79 -18.76 -10.87
C HIS A 128 -3.47 -18.19 -10.34
N LEU A 129 -2.80 -18.92 -9.44
CA LEU A 129 -1.62 -18.43 -8.70
C LEU A 129 -0.44 -18.01 -9.57
N ALA A 130 -0.22 -18.68 -10.71
CA ALA A 130 0.81 -18.29 -11.66
C ALA A 130 0.53 -16.91 -12.29
N GLU A 131 -0.74 -16.61 -12.58
CA GLU A 131 -1.14 -15.30 -13.08
C GLU A 131 -1.00 -14.22 -12.00
N LEU A 132 -1.40 -14.52 -10.76
CA LEU A 132 -1.20 -13.61 -9.63
C LEU A 132 0.29 -13.28 -9.42
N HIS A 133 1.16 -14.29 -9.43
CA HIS A 133 2.60 -14.09 -9.34
C HIS A 133 3.11 -13.20 -10.49
N GLN A 134 2.66 -13.44 -11.72
CA GLN A 134 3.04 -12.59 -12.85
C GLN A 134 2.50 -11.15 -12.68
N GLN A 135 1.28 -10.98 -12.18
CA GLN A 135 0.72 -9.66 -11.89
C GLN A 135 1.55 -8.90 -10.85
N ILE A 136 2.00 -9.56 -9.78
CA ILE A 136 2.86 -8.95 -8.75
C ILE A 136 4.18 -8.52 -9.38
N LYS A 137 4.85 -9.40 -10.14
CA LYS A 137 6.09 -9.08 -10.85
C LYS A 137 5.93 -7.88 -11.80
N THR A 138 4.84 -7.85 -12.56
CA THR A 138 4.53 -6.71 -13.44
C THR A 138 4.28 -5.45 -12.63
N CYS A 139 3.59 -5.54 -11.50
CA CYS A 139 3.34 -4.41 -10.62
C CYS A 139 4.64 -3.76 -10.15
N LEU A 140 5.64 -4.56 -9.74
CA LEU A 140 6.97 -4.06 -9.37
C LEU A 140 7.61 -3.17 -10.46
N THR A 141 7.37 -3.47 -11.73
CA THR A 141 7.95 -2.70 -12.86
C THR A 141 7.32 -1.31 -13.04
N TRP A 142 6.15 -1.07 -12.47
CA TRP A 142 5.48 0.23 -12.56
C TRP A 142 6.06 1.26 -11.58
N PHE A 143 6.81 0.81 -10.58
CA PHE A 143 7.41 1.63 -9.52
C PHE A 143 8.94 1.63 -9.65
N PRO A 144 9.52 2.19 -10.72
CA PRO A 144 10.97 2.29 -10.81
C PRO A 144 11.50 3.20 -9.71
N ASN A 145 12.66 2.85 -9.12
CA ASN A 145 13.32 3.67 -8.10
C ASN A 145 13.35 5.14 -8.55
N SER A 146 12.80 6.00 -7.71
CA SER A 146 13.00 7.44 -7.80
C SER A 146 14.50 7.72 -7.58
N ARG A 147 15.23 8.06 -8.65
CA ARG A 147 16.58 8.60 -8.56
C ARG A 147 16.54 10.11 -8.62
#